data_AF-A0A961C9Y0-F1
#
_entry.id   AF-A0A961C9Y0-F1
#
_cell.length_a   1.000
_cell.length_b   1.000
_cell.length_c   1.000
_cell.angle_alpha   90.00
_cell.angle_beta   90.00
_cell.angle_gamma   90.00
#
_symmetry.space_group_name_H-M   'P 1'
#
loop_
_entity.id
_entity.type
_entity.pdbx_description
1 polymer ?
#
loop_
_entity_poly.entity_id
_entity_poly.type
_entity_poly.pdbx_seq_one_letter_code
_entity_poly.pdbx_strand_id
1 'polypeptide(L)' 'MNPVNYMVPNVIEQTSRGERYSDLFSRLLRENIIFLGTPIDDTVANLVCAQLLFLESENPDRDISIYINSPGGDINAL' A
#
# COMPACT_ATOMS: atom_id res chain seq x y z
N MET A 1 20.36 -11.19 10.93
CA MET A 1 18.96 -10.74 11.05
C MET A 1 18.09 -11.75 10.35
N ASN A 2 17.20 -12.43 11.06
CA ASN A 2 16.19 -13.29 10.42
C ASN A 2 15.22 -12.37 9.68
N PRO A 3 15.00 -12.53 8.36
CA PRO A 3 13.90 -11.83 7.73
C PRO A 3 12.62 -12.33 8.42
N VAL A 4 11.98 -11.46 9.20
CA VAL A 4 10.63 -11.75 9.67
C VAL A 4 9.78 -11.68 8.41
N ASN A 5 9.55 -12.85 7.83
CA ASN A 5 8.73 -12.99 6.64
C ASN A 5 7.28 -12.78 7.14
N TYR A 6 6.85 -11.52 7.19
CA TYR A 6 5.48 -11.17 7.50
C TYR A 6 4.62 -11.68 6.35
N MET A 7 4.03 -12.85 6.55
CA MET A 7 3.06 -13.40 5.60
C MET A 7 1.85 -12.49 5.62
N VAL A 8 1.68 -11.68 4.57
CA VAL A 8 0.53 -10.79 4.44
C VAL A 8 -0.72 -11.65 4.35
N PRO A 9 -1.72 -11.47 5.25
CA PRO A 9 -2.95 -12.23 5.18
C PRO A 9 -3.64 -12.03 3.83
N ASN A 10 -4.15 -13.12 3.27
CA ASN A 10 -5.03 -13.07 2.11
C ASN A 10 -6.48 -12.87 2.56
N VAL A 11 -7.22 -12.09 1.79
CA VAL A 11 -8.65 -11.83 1.94
C VAL A 11 -9.39 -12.47 0.78
N ILE A 12 -10.49 -13.15 1.09
CA ILE A 12 -11.38 -13.79 0.12
C ILE A 12 -12.67 -12.97 0.08
N GLU A 13 -13.02 -12.44 -1.10
CA GLU A 13 -14.28 -11.74 -1.32
C GLU A 13 -15.21 -12.58 -2.19
N GLN A 14 -16.45 -12.79 -1.72
CA GLN A 14 -17.48 -13.42 -2.54
C GLN A 14 -18.11 -12.39 -3.47
N THR A 15 -18.08 -12.66 -4.78
CA THR A 15 -18.72 -11.86 -5.82
C THR A 15 -19.77 -12.70 -6.54
N SER A 16 -20.69 -12.06 -7.27
CA SER A 16 -21.70 -12.74 -8.08
C SER A 16 -21.11 -13.67 -9.16
N ARG A 17 -19.81 -13.54 -9.47
CA ARG A 17 -19.07 -14.35 -10.46
C ARG A 17 -18.10 -15.35 -9.83
N GLY A 18 -18.08 -15.49 -8.50
CA GLY A 18 -17.19 -16.39 -7.76
C GLY A 18 -16.34 -15.67 -6.70
N GLU A 19 -15.28 -16.31 -6.25
CA GLU A 19 -14.38 -15.80 -5.20
C GLU A 19 -13.23 -14.99 -5.80
N ARG A 20 -12.95 -13.82 -5.23
CA ARG A 20 -11.76 -13.02 -5.56
C ARG A 20 -10.78 -13.07 -4.40
N TYR A 21 -9.55 -13.46 -4.71
CA TYR A 21 -8.44 -13.54 -3.76
C TYR A 21 -7.57 -12.29 -3.91
N SER A 22 -7.25 -11.64 -2.79
CA SER A 22 -6.22 -10.60 -2.77
C SER A 22 -5.59 -10.48 -1.40
N ASP A 23 -4.33 -10.07 -1.34
CA ASP A 23 -3.70 -9.72 -0.06
C ASP A 23 -4.35 -8.47 0.56
N LEU A 24 -4.15 -8.31 1.86
CA LEU A 24 -4.74 -7.21 2.63
C LEU A 24 -4.34 -5.82 2.10
N PHE A 25 -3.10 -5.61 1.65
CA PHE A 25 -2.67 -4.31 1.12
C PHE A 25 -3.33 -3.99 -0.21
N SER A 26 -3.45 -4.98 -1.10
CA SER A 26 -4.22 -4.85 -2.33
C SER A 26 -5.69 -4.49 -2.06
N ARG A 27 -6.27 -5.02 -0.98
CA ARG A 27 -7.65 -4.69 -0.59
C ARG A 27 -7.77 -3.25 -0.09
N LEU A 28 -6.82 -2.80 0.73
CA LEU A 28 -6.75 -1.43 1.24
C LEU A 28 -6.55 -0.40 0.12
N LEU A 29 -5.69 -0.70 -0.85
CA LEU A 29 -5.44 0.20 -1.97
C LEU A 29 -6.72 0.43 -2.80
N ARG A 30 -7.55 -0.60 -3.02
CA ARG A 30 -8.87 -0.43 -3.67
C ARG A 30 -9.83 0.48 -2.90
N GLU A 31 -9.63 0.63 -1.59
CA GLU A 31 -10.39 1.53 -0.74
C GLU A 31 -9.74 2.91 -0.59
N ASN A 32 -8.77 3.24 -1.46
CA ASN A 32 -7.96 4.46 -1.42
C ASN A 32 -7.17 4.62 -0.11
N ILE A 33 -6.69 3.49 0.43
CA ILE A 33 -5.87 3.47 1.65
C ILE A 33 -4.46 3.02 1.32
N ILE A 34 -3.48 3.90 1.58
CA ILE A 34 -2.04 3.59 1.52
C ILE A 34 -1.52 3.40 2.94
N PHE A 35 -0.78 2.32 3.18
CA PHE A 35 -0.13 2.05 4.46
C PHE A 35 1.39 2.12 4.33
N LEU A 36 2.00 3.08 5.02
CA LEU A 36 3.45 3.26 5.06
C LEU A 36 3.99 2.75 6.39
N GLY A 37 4.37 1.46 6.40
CA GLY A 37 4.80 0.74 7.61
C GLY A 37 6.31 0.49 7.72
N THR A 38 7.10 0.96 6.76
CA THR A 38 8.53 0.65 6.63
C THR A 38 9.38 1.91 6.72
N PRO A 39 10.69 1.80 7.01
CA PRO A 39 11.63 2.89 6.73
C PRO A 39 11.48 3.40 5.29
N ILE A 40 11.72 4.68 5.08
CA ILE A 40 11.59 5.32 3.78
C ILE A 40 12.97 5.38 3.13
N ASP A 41 13.13 4.57 2.08
CA ASP A 41 14.23 4.68 1.11
C ASP A 41 13.66 5.05 -0.27
N ASP A 42 14.53 5.19 -1.28
CA ASP A 42 14.11 5.52 -2.65
C ASP A 42 13.10 4.52 -3.23
N THR A 43 13.19 3.25 -2.86
CA THR A 43 12.29 2.21 -3.36
C THR A 43 10.90 2.42 -2.78
N VAL A 44 10.81 2.59 -1.47
CA VAL A 44 9.55 2.83 -0.76
C VAL A 44 8.93 4.16 -1.20
N ALA A 45 9.73 5.22 -1.35
CA ALA A 45 9.27 6.51 -1.84
C ALA A 45 8.66 6.40 -3.25
N ASN A 46 9.35 5.74 -4.18
CA ASN A 46 8.85 5.51 -5.54
C ASN A 46 7.57 4.68 -5.56
N LEU A 47 7.44 3.67 -4.69
CA LEU A 47 6.22 2.86 -4.58
C LEU A 47 5.03 3.69 -4.07
N VAL A 48 5.24 4.53 -3.05
CA VAL A 48 4.18 5.42 -2.55
C VAL A 48 3.75 6.41 -3.63
N CYS A 49 4.69 7.01 -4.37
CA CYS A 49 4.38 7.88 -5.51
C CYS A 49 3.56 7.15 -6.59
N ALA A 50 3.94 5.93 -6.94
CA ALA A 50 3.21 5.13 -7.91
C ALA A 50 1.77 4.80 -7.43
N GLN A 51 1.59 4.49 -6.14
CA GLN A 51 0.27 4.26 -5.55
C GLN A 51 -0.60 5.51 -5.57
N LEU A 52 -0.04 6.68 -5.26
CA LEU A 52 -0.76 7.96 -5.33
C LEU A 52 -1.24 8.26 -6.75
N LEU A 53 -0.36 8.17 -7.74
CA LEU A 53 -0.69 8.40 -9.15
C LEU A 53 -1.73 7.39 -9.65
N PHE A 54 -1.63 6.13 -9.23
CA PHE A 54 -2.61 5.09 -9.57
C PHE A 54 -4.00 5.46 -9.03
N LEU A 55 -4.12 5.83 -7.75
CA LEU A 55 -5.40 6.19 -7.14
C LEU A 55 -6.00 7.46 -7.75
N GLU A 56 -5.17 8.47 -8.01
CA GLU A 56 -5.60 9.70 -8.69
C GLU A 56 -6.12 9.41 -10.11
N SER A 57 -5.48 8.48 -10.83
CA SER A 57 -5.93 8.09 -12.17
C SER A 57 -7.26 7.32 -12.19
N GLU A 58 -7.55 6.55 -11.13
CA GLU A 58 -8.80 5.78 -11.00
C GLU A 58 -9.98 6.66 -10.62
N ASN A 59 -9.79 7.58 -9.66
CA ASN A 59 -10.82 8.53 -9.25
C ASN A 59 -10.18 9.76 -8.59
N PRO A 60 -9.97 10.87 -9.34
CA PRO A 60 -9.28 12.05 -8.82
C PRO A 60 -10.10 12.82 -7.77
N ASP A 61 -11.41 12.59 -7.70
CA ASP A 61 -12.30 13.27 -6.75
C ASP A 61 -12.39 12.53 -5.40
N ARG A 62 -11.85 11.31 -5.29
CA ARG A 62 -11.93 10.49 -4.07
C ARG A 62 -10.68 10.70 -3.21
N ASP A 63 -10.90 11.11 -1.96
CA ASP A 63 -9.83 11.27 -0.98
C ASP A 63 -8.95 10.02 -0.85
N ILE A 64 -7.66 10.26 -0.63
CA ILE A 64 -6.65 9.23 -0.36
C ILE A 64 -6.27 9.30 1.12
N SER A 65 -6.45 8.20 1.84
CA SER A 65 -6.03 8.07 3.24
C SER A 65 -4.65 7.42 3.32
N ILE A 66 -3.70 8.11 3.95
CA ILE A 66 -2.36 7.57 4.19
C ILE A 66 -2.18 7.31 5.69
N TYR A 67 -1.99 6.05 6.06
CA TYR A 67 -1.69 5.65 7.43
C TYR A 67 -0.19 5.44 7.57
N ILE A 68 0.45 6.22 8.43
CA ILE A 68 1.91 6.26 8.57
C ILE A 68 2.31 5.64 9.91
N ASN A 69 3.05 4.54 9.83
CA ASN A 69 3.76 3.93 10.94
C ASN A 69 5.19 3.63 10.51
N SER A 70 5.96 4.69 10.27
CA SER A 70 7.32 4.61 9.74
C SER A 70 8.29 5.29 10.72
N PRO A 71 9.51 4.75 10.90
CA PRO A 71 10.57 5.45 11.62
C PRO A 71 11.13 6.65 10.83
N GLY A 72 10.64 6.91 9.62
CA GLY A 72 11.15 7.92 8.70
C GLY A 72 12.16 7.36 7.72
N GLY A 73 12.87 8.26 7.03
CA GLY A 73 13.92 7.95 6.06
C GLY A 73 15.10 8.90 6.21
N ASP A 74 16.11 8.70 5.38
CA ASP A 74 17.25 9.61 5.33
C ASP A 74 16.93 10.80 4.42
N ILE A 75 16.80 11.99 5.01
CA ILE A 75 16.55 13.25 4.29
C ILE A 75 17.76 13.60 3.39
N ASN A 76 18.95 13.06 3.69
CA ASN A 76 20.21 13.39 3.02
C ASN A 76 20.71 12.28 2.07
N ALA A 77 19.96 11.20 1.85
CA ALA A 77 20.30 10.22 0.83
C ALA A 77 20.10 10.85 -0.56
N LEU A 78 21.12 11.57 -1.00
CA LEU A 78 21.37 12.05 -2.36
C LEU A 78 22.24 11.05 -3.10
#